data_AF-A0A965VI57-F1
#
_entry.id   AF-A0A965VI57-F1
#
_cell.length_a   1.000
_cell.length_b   1.000
_cell.length_c   1.000
_cell.angle_alpha   90.00
_cell.angle_beta   90.00
_cell.angle_gamma   90.00
#
_symmetry.space_group_name_H-M   'P 1'
#
loop_
_entity.id
_entity.type
_entity.pdbx_description
1 polymer ?
#
loop_
_entity_poly.entity_id
_entity_poly.type
_entity_poly.pdbx_seq_one_letter_code
_entity_poly.pdbx_strand_id
1 'polypeptide(L)'
;MPRLEEYIRIHHITELIFSVPEYSTRDILACMAHFTNYGLKYRIVTAQSDTIIGGQNPNVKNDLFAFSLNDSGQPINRRKKRLLELILVFLLFLLSPFLIGLMSSPVNFFKNIFAVALKRRQLIGLASDHFPTPVIDLRQIGLASNDVLSDYMHHYRWEKDLVYCFKYLNKLGNKC
;
A
#
# COMPACT_ATOMS: atom_id res chain seq x y z
N MET A 1 -22.31 -17.04 -27.46
CA MET A 1 -21.97 -15.67 -27.90
C MET A 1 -21.37 -15.71 -29.31
N PRO A 2 -22.17 -15.95 -30.37
CA PRO A 2 -21.65 -16.21 -31.72
C PRO A 2 -20.89 -15.03 -32.34
N ARG A 3 -21.22 -13.79 -31.96
CA ARG A 3 -20.51 -12.59 -32.44
C ARG A 3 -19.08 -12.47 -31.89
N LEU A 4 -18.85 -12.84 -30.63
CA LEU A 4 -17.53 -12.67 -30.01
C LEU A 4 -16.48 -13.59 -30.65
N GLU A 5 -16.86 -14.83 -30.97
CA GLU A 5 -16.00 -15.80 -31.65
C GLU A 5 -15.57 -15.32 -33.04
N GLU A 6 -16.51 -14.78 -33.81
CA GLU A 6 -16.24 -14.18 -35.12
C GLU A 6 -15.28 -12.99 -35.02
N TYR A 7 -15.48 -12.11 -34.03
CA TYR A 7 -14.59 -10.98 -33.78
C TYR A 7 -13.18 -11.41 -33.36
N ILE A 8 -13.06 -12.42 -32.48
CA ILE A 8 -11.77 -12.96 -32.06
C ILE A 8 -10.99 -13.49 -33.27
N ARG A 9 -11.68 -14.19 -34.18
CA ARG A 9 -11.06 -14.79 -35.37
C ARG A 9 -10.70 -13.75 -36.43
N ILE A 10 -11.58 -12.78 -36.72
CA ILE A 10 -11.33 -11.76 -37.75
C ILE A 10 -10.25 -10.78 -37.30
N HIS A 11 -10.27 -10.35 -36.04
CA HIS A 11 -9.36 -9.32 -35.53
C HIS A 11 -8.11 -9.90 -34.85
N HIS A 12 -7.93 -11.23 -34.87
CA HIS A 12 -6.81 -11.92 -34.22
C HIS A 12 -6.60 -11.46 -32.78
N ILE A 13 -7.70 -11.37 -32.02
CA ILE A 13 -7.66 -10.92 -30.63
C ILE A 13 -6.83 -11.93 -29.84
N THR A 14 -5.81 -11.46 -29.12
CA THR A 14 -4.95 -12.31 -28.28
C THR A 14 -5.24 -12.15 -26.80
N GLU A 15 -6.03 -11.14 -26.43
CA GLU A 15 -6.28 -10.76 -25.04
C GLU A 15 -7.69 -10.22 -24.85
N LEU A 16 -8.38 -10.68 -23.81
CA LEU A 16 -9.69 -10.24 -23.38
C LEU A 16 -9.62 -9.68 -21.96
N ILE A 17 -10.17 -8.49 -21.77
CA ILE A 17 -10.20 -7.79 -20.48
C ILE A 17 -11.65 -7.68 -20.03
N PHE A 18 -11.98 -8.25 -18.87
CA PHE A 18 -13.32 -8.18 -18.29
C PHE A 18 -13.41 -7.09 -17.22
N SER A 19 -14.41 -6.22 -17.32
CA SER A 19 -14.70 -5.20 -16.30
C SER A 19 -15.76 -5.71 -15.32
N VAL A 20 -15.48 -5.68 -14.02
CA VAL A 20 -16.45 -5.97 -12.94
C VAL A 20 -16.97 -4.62 -12.43
N PRO A 21 -18.30 -4.41 -12.27
CA PRO A 21 -19.35 -5.41 -12.15
C PRO A 21 -20.10 -5.75 -13.46
N GLU A 22 -19.68 -5.20 -14.61
CA GLU A 22 -20.41 -5.36 -15.88
C GLU A 22 -20.65 -6.84 -16.24
N TYR A 23 -19.72 -7.72 -15.84
CA TYR A 23 -19.86 -9.16 -15.97
C TYR A 23 -19.74 -9.85 -14.61
N SER A 24 -20.64 -10.80 -14.32
CA SER A 24 -20.52 -11.62 -13.12
C SER A 24 -19.35 -12.58 -13.21
N THR A 25 -18.78 -12.98 -12.08
CA THR A 25 -17.68 -13.98 -12.05
C THR A 25 -18.06 -15.28 -12.77
N ARG A 26 -19.34 -15.68 -12.70
CA ARG A 26 -19.84 -16.88 -13.40
C ARG A 26 -19.79 -16.71 -14.91
N ASP A 27 -20.17 -15.54 -15.43
CA ASP A 27 -20.15 -15.26 -16.87
C ASP A 27 -18.72 -15.17 -17.42
N ILE A 28 -17.82 -14.57 -16.64
CA ILE A 28 -16.39 -14.51 -16.95
C ILE A 28 -15.80 -15.92 -17.06
N LEU A 29 -16.06 -16.79 -16.07
CA LEU A 29 -15.58 -18.17 -16.07
C LEU A 29 -16.17 -18.99 -17.21
N ALA A 30 -17.46 -18.83 -17.50
CA ALA A 30 -18.11 -19.48 -18.63
C ALA A 30 -17.49 -19.04 -19.97
N CYS A 31 -17.16 -17.75 -20.11
CA CYS A 31 -16.48 -17.22 -21.29
C CYS A 31 -15.07 -17.80 -21.44
N MET A 32 -14.27 -17.79 -20.36
CA MET A 32 -12.92 -18.37 -20.35
C MET A 32 -12.94 -19.85 -20.76
N ALA A 33 -13.88 -20.63 -20.21
CA ALA A 33 -14.03 -22.04 -20.53
C ALA A 33 -14.41 -22.27 -22.00
N HIS A 34 -15.29 -21.42 -22.54
CA HIS A 34 -15.75 -21.52 -23.93
C HIS A 34 -14.63 -21.24 -24.94
N PHE A 35 -13.74 -20.29 -24.66
CA PHE A 35 -12.66 -19.88 -25.57
C PHE A 35 -11.27 -20.45 -25.21
N THR A 36 -11.21 -21.50 -24.40
CA THR A 36 -9.95 -22.13 -23.95
C THR A 36 -9.01 -22.50 -25.12
N ASN A 37 -9.58 -22.97 -26.24
CA ASN A 37 -8.81 -23.43 -27.41
C ASN A 37 -8.29 -22.30 -28.31
N TYR A 38 -8.67 -21.04 -28.05
CA TYR A 38 -8.30 -19.89 -28.86
C TYR A 38 -6.98 -19.23 -28.44
N GLY A 39 -6.30 -19.76 -27.41
CA GLY A 39 -5.01 -19.23 -26.94
C GLY A 39 -5.11 -17.81 -26.36
N LEU A 40 -6.31 -17.40 -25.95
CA LEU A 40 -6.58 -16.06 -25.43
C LEU A 40 -5.98 -15.87 -24.04
N LYS A 41 -5.39 -14.69 -23.81
CA LYS A 41 -5.04 -14.22 -22.47
C LYS A 41 -6.25 -13.51 -21.86
N TYR A 42 -6.53 -13.79 -20.59
CA TYR A 42 -7.63 -13.16 -19.89
C TYR A 42 -7.13 -12.32 -18.73
N ARG A 43 -7.67 -11.10 -18.61
CA ARG A 43 -7.47 -10.20 -17.48
C ARG A 43 -8.81 -9.76 -16.93
N ILE A 44 -8.92 -9.64 -15.62
CA ILE A 44 -10.10 -9.08 -14.95
C ILE A 44 -9.69 -7.76 -14.31
N VAL A 45 -10.44 -6.70 -14.60
CA VAL A 45 -10.32 -5.35 -14.05
C VAL A 45 -11.59 -5.08 -13.23
N THR A 46 -11.43 -4.48 -12.06
CA THR A 46 -12.57 -4.14 -11.20
C THR A 46 -12.81 -2.63 -11.19
N ALA A 47 -14.06 -2.18 -11.29
CA ALA A 47 -14.42 -0.75 -11.24
C ALA A 47 -14.06 -0.07 -9.90
N GLN A 48 -13.86 -0.86 -8.85
CA GLN A 48 -13.46 -0.39 -7.52
C GLN A 48 -11.94 -0.41 -7.30
N SER A 49 -11.13 -1.02 -8.18
CA SER A 49 -9.67 -1.07 -8.02
C SER A 49 -8.94 -1.29 -9.35
N ASP A 50 -7.83 -0.57 -9.58
CA ASP A 50 -6.87 -0.77 -10.70
C ASP A 50 -6.10 -2.10 -10.58
N THR A 51 -6.76 -3.15 -10.12
CA THR A 51 -6.21 -4.48 -9.92
C THR A 51 -6.49 -5.32 -11.15
N ILE A 52 -5.41 -5.80 -11.75
CA ILE A 52 -5.48 -6.76 -12.86
C ILE A 52 -5.29 -8.16 -12.28
N ILE A 53 -6.34 -8.99 -12.36
CA ILE A 53 -6.27 -10.40 -11.96
C ILE A 53 -6.16 -11.27 -13.23
N GLY A 54 -5.08 -12.06 -13.34
CA GLY A 54 -4.91 -13.10 -14.35
C GLY A 54 -3.89 -12.81 -15.46
N GLY A 55 -3.05 -13.82 -15.75
CA GLY A 55 -2.05 -13.83 -16.83
C GLY A 55 -0.79 -14.60 -16.43
N GLN A 56 -0.56 -15.80 -16.96
CA GLN A 56 0.68 -16.54 -16.70
C GLN A 56 1.87 -15.78 -17.31
N ASN A 57 2.81 -15.36 -16.47
CA ASN A 57 4.15 -14.94 -16.88
C ASN A 57 5.16 -15.61 -15.93
N PRO A 58 5.96 -16.60 -16.39
CA PRO A 58 6.86 -17.37 -15.53
C PRO A 58 8.01 -16.55 -14.92
N ASN A 59 8.17 -15.28 -15.30
CA ASN A 59 9.16 -14.36 -14.74
C ASN A 59 8.60 -13.39 -13.68
N VAL A 60 7.30 -13.45 -13.36
CA VAL A 60 6.72 -12.68 -12.26
C VAL A 60 6.51 -13.65 -11.12
N LYS A 61 7.49 -13.71 -10.22
CA LYS A 61 7.33 -14.33 -8.89
C LYS A 61 6.06 -13.76 -8.27
N ASN A 62 5.00 -14.57 -8.25
CA ASN A 62 3.93 -14.75 -7.27
C ASN A 62 3.50 -13.62 -6.31
N ASP A 63 3.82 -12.36 -6.58
CA ASP A 63 3.22 -11.21 -5.92
C ASP A 63 2.00 -10.86 -6.76
N LEU A 64 0.89 -11.44 -6.32
CA LEU A 64 -0.45 -10.94 -6.54
C LEU A 64 -0.39 -9.43 -6.78
N PHE A 65 -0.65 -9.02 -8.02
CA PHE A 65 -0.81 -7.63 -8.45
C PHE A 65 -2.07 -6.99 -7.82
N ALA A 66 -2.38 -7.33 -6.57
CA ALA A 66 -3.11 -6.52 -5.61
C ALA A 66 -2.25 -5.33 -5.15
N PHE A 67 -1.56 -4.66 -6.08
CA PHE A 67 -1.21 -3.24 -5.91
C PHE A 67 -2.48 -2.40 -6.11
N SER A 68 -3.55 -2.80 -5.42
CA SER A 68 -4.78 -2.08 -5.25
C SER A 68 -4.51 -0.93 -4.28
N LEU A 69 -4.65 0.29 -4.78
CA LEU A 69 -5.24 1.42 -4.05
C LEU A 69 -4.57 1.89 -2.75
N ASN A 70 -3.32 1.52 -2.48
CA ASN A 70 -2.55 2.15 -1.41
C ASN A 70 -1.63 3.19 -2.04
N ASP A 71 -2.07 4.45 -2.09
CA ASP A 71 -1.20 5.56 -2.46
C ASP A 71 0.06 5.59 -1.58
N SER A 72 -0.07 5.18 -0.31
CA SER A 72 1.05 5.02 0.62
C SER A 72 2.08 3.98 0.18
N GLY A 73 1.65 2.97 -0.59
CA GLY A 73 2.46 1.85 -1.06
C GLY A 73 3.19 2.11 -2.38
N GLN A 74 2.85 3.17 -3.12
CA GLN A 74 3.47 3.48 -4.40
C GLN A 74 4.97 3.81 -4.24
N PRO A 75 5.86 3.36 -5.15
CA PRO A 75 7.30 3.57 -5.02
C PRO A 75 7.68 5.05 -4.96
N ILE A 76 6.95 5.93 -5.67
CA ILE A 76 7.14 7.38 -5.62
C ILE A 76 6.82 7.96 -4.24
N ASN A 77 5.72 7.52 -3.63
CA ASN A 77 5.27 7.99 -2.32
C ASN A 77 6.13 7.41 -1.20
N ARG A 78 6.63 6.18 -1.34
CA ARG A 78 7.63 5.59 -0.42
C ARG A 78 8.94 6.40 -0.39
N ARG A 79 9.42 6.88 -1.54
CA ARG A 79 10.63 7.73 -1.60
C ARG A 79 10.40 9.08 -0.93
N LYS A 80 9.27 9.73 -1.21
CA LYS A 80 8.88 11.01 -0.58
C LYS A 80 8.73 10.86 0.94
N LYS A 81 8.03 9.82 1.39
CA LYS A 81 7.89 9.46 2.80
C LYS A 81 9.25 9.28 3.45
N ARG A 82 10.16 8.55 2.80
CA ARG A 82 11.51 8.32 3.35
C ARG A 82 12.32 9.61 3.51
N LEU A 83 12.26 10.52 2.54
CA LEU A 83 12.93 11.81 2.65
C LEU A 83 12.36 12.62 3.82
N LEU A 84 11.04 12.64 3.96
CA LEU A 84 10.38 13.31 5.08
C LEU A 84 10.77 12.71 6.42
N GLU A 85 10.78 11.38 6.56
CA GLU A 85 11.18 10.72 7.81
C GLU A 85 12.63 11.05 8.20
N LEU A 86 13.55 11.14 7.23
CA LEU A 86 14.93 11.52 7.48
C LEU A 86 15.04 12.98 7.94
N ILE A 87 14.29 13.89 7.31
CA ILE A 87 14.22 15.30 7.72
C ILE A 87 13.65 15.41 9.14
N LEU A 88 12.55 14.70 9.44
CA LEU A 88 11.95 14.69 10.77
C LEU A 88 12.91 14.11 11.81
N VAL A 89 13.55 12.99 11.54
CA VAL A 89 14.55 12.39 12.44
C VAL A 89 15.69 13.36 12.73
N PHE A 90 16.19 14.05 11.70
CA PHE A 90 17.22 15.08 11.88
C PHE A 90 16.74 16.24 12.75
N LEU A 91 15.52 16.73 12.51
CA LEU A 91 14.91 17.80 13.30
C LEU A 91 14.67 17.36 14.76
N LEU A 92 14.15 16.16 14.98
CA LEU A 92 13.93 15.54 16.29
C LEU A 92 15.25 15.35 17.06
N PHE A 93 16.33 15.02 16.36
CA PHE A 93 17.67 14.92 16.95
C PHE A 93 18.21 16.28 17.37
N LEU A 94 18.05 17.31 16.52
CA LEU A 94 18.47 18.68 16.82
C LEU A 94 17.67 19.30 17.97
N LEU A 95 16.36 19.05 18.02
CA LEU A 95 15.47 19.51 19.09
C LEU A 95 15.46 18.57 20.31
N SER A 96 16.22 17.46 20.27
CA SER A 96 16.28 16.47 21.34
C SER A 96 16.54 17.06 22.74
N PRO A 97 17.46 18.03 22.98
CA PRO A 97 17.68 18.56 24.33
C PRO A 97 16.43 19.21 24.94
N PHE A 98 15.53 19.76 24.12
CA PHE A 98 14.27 20.34 24.57
C PHE A 98 13.15 19.29 24.69
N LEU A 99 13.18 18.27 23.83
CA LEU A 99 12.15 17.23 23.75
C LEU A 99 12.29 16.13 24.80
N ILE A 100 13.48 15.92 25.37
CA ILE A 100 13.74 14.89 26.38
C ILE A 100 12.81 15.03 27.59
N GLY A 101 12.43 16.25 27.98
CA GLY A 101 11.50 16.50 29.09
C GLY A 101 10.04 16.08 28.83
N LEU A 102 9.65 15.90 27.56
CA LEU A 102 8.31 15.45 27.16
C LEU A 102 8.22 13.92 26.96
N MET A 103 9.36 13.22 26.92
CA MET A 103 9.42 11.80 26.58
C MET A 103 9.35 10.92 27.83
N SER A 104 8.51 9.87 27.80
CA SER A 104 8.44 8.89 28.88
C SER A 104 9.74 8.13 29.11
N SER A 105 10.55 7.93 28.06
CA SER A 105 11.89 7.33 28.17
C SER A 105 12.84 7.90 27.11
N PRO A 106 13.83 8.72 27.50
CA PRO A 106 14.76 9.33 26.55
C PRO A 106 15.68 8.29 25.88
N VAL A 107 16.02 7.21 26.58
CA VAL A 107 16.83 6.13 26.02
C VAL A 107 16.12 5.45 24.85
N ASN A 108 14.82 5.19 24.97
CA ASN A 108 14.04 4.57 23.89
C ASN A 108 13.79 5.54 22.75
N PHE A 109 13.62 6.85 23.04
CA PHE A 109 13.52 7.89 22.02
C PHE A 109 14.73 7.87 21.08
N PHE A 110 15.95 7.91 21.61
CA PHE A 110 17.16 7.83 20.77
C PHE A 110 17.26 6.49 20.02
N LYS A 111 16.95 5.35 20.67
CA LYS A 111 16.94 4.03 19.99
C LYS A 111 15.98 4.01 18.81
N ASN A 112 14.78 4.55 18.97
CA ASN A 112 13.76 4.61 17.93
C ASN A 112 14.20 5.52 16.78
N ILE A 113 14.74 6.69 17.08
CA ILE A 113 15.27 7.63 16.07
C ILE A 113 16.40 6.99 15.27
N PHE A 114 17.36 6.35 15.93
CA PHE A 114 18.45 5.64 15.24
C PHE A 114 17.95 4.46 14.41
N ALA A 115 16.94 3.71 14.88
CA ALA A 115 16.33 2.63 14.12
C ALA A 115 15.62 3.14 12.85
N VAL A 116 14.98 4.30 12.92
CA VAL A 116 14.36 4.96 11.76
C VAL A 116 15.43 5.48 10.80
N ALA A 117 16.51 6.10 11.28
CA ALA A 117 17.64 6.54 10.47
C ALA A 117 18.28 5.37 9.70
N LEU A 118 18.46 4.22 10.37
CA LEU A 118 18.99 2.97 9.79
C LEU A 118 17.98 2.20 8.92
N LYS A 119 16.78 2.76 8.69
CA LYS A 119 15.71 2.15 7.87
C LYS A 119 15.21 0.80 8.41
N ARG A 120 15.49 0.50 9.68
CA ARG A 120 15.01 -0.71 10.38
C ARG A 120 13.57 -0.55 10.86
N ARG A 121 13.15 0.70 11.09
CA ARG A 121 11.80 1.10 11.49
C ARG A 121 11.32 2.26 10.63
N GLN A 122 10.00 2.43 10.54
CA GLN A 122 9.38 3.64 10.01
C GLN A 122 9.01 4.58 11.16
N LEU A 123 8.88 5.88 10.89
CA LEU A 123 8.49 6.81 11.94
C LEU A 123 7.01 6.64 12.26
N ILE A 124 6.17 6.66 11.22
CA ILE A 124 4.71 6.55 11.28
C ILE A 124 4.27 5.56 10.22
N GLY A 125 3.30 4.72 10.54
CA GLY A 125 2.70 3.87 9.54
C GLY A 125 1.79 2.82 10.12
N LEU A 126 1.56 1.82 9.28
CA LEU A 126 0.73 0.67 9.58
C LEU A 126 1.65 -0.52 9.84
N ALA A 127 1.54 -1.13 11.03
CA ALA A 127 2.18 -2.42 11.27
C ALA A 127 1.60 -3.45 10.29
N SER A 128 2.46 -4.00 9.44
CA SER A 128 2.14 -5.03 8.45
C SER A 128 3.40 -5.85 8.18
N ASP A 129 3.25 -7.15 7.92
CA ASP A 129 4.36 -8.09 7.73
C ASP A 129 5.31 -7.71 6.57
N HIS A 130 4.84 -6.90 5.62
CA HIS A 130 5.61 -6.49 4.44
C HIS A 130 6.37 -5.17 4.62
N PHE A 131 6.20 -4.49 5.76
CA PHE A 131 6.78 -3.17 6.00
C PHE A 131 7.59 -3.13 7.30
N PRO A 132 8.66 -2.30 7.37
CA PRO A 132 9.38 -2.08 8.62
C PRO A 132 8.43 -1.56 9.69
N THR A 133 8.58 -2.06 10.92
CA THR A 133 7.68 -1.71 12.02
C THR A 133 7.70 -0.21 12.29
N PRO A 134 6.53 0.45 12.37
CA PRO A 134 6.45 1.87 12.67
C PRO A 134 6.66 2.13 14.17
N VAL A 135 7.36 3.21 14.52
CA VAL A 135 7.45 3.70 15.91
C VAL A 135 6.10 4.20 16.39
N ILE A 136 5.39 4.93 15.52
CA ILE A 136 4.03 5.41 15.72
C ILE A 136 3.10 4.55 14.85
N ASP A 137 2.53 3.50 15.45
CA ASP A 137 1.57 2.63 14.77
C ASP A 137 0.16 3.26 14.79
N LEU A 138 -0.34 3.65 13.62
CA LEU A 138 -1.64 4.28 13.47
C LEU A 138 -2.80 3.35 13.90
N ARG A 139 -2.61 2.02 13.88
CA ARG A 139 -3.59 1.06 14.41
C ARG A 139 -3.72 1.14 15.92
N GLN A 140 -2.61 1.23 16.63
CA GLN A 140 -2.57 1.27 18.10
C GLN A 140 -3.04 2.60 18.69
N ILE A 141 -3.06 3.65 17.86
CA ILE A 141 -3.37 5.01 18.28
C ILE A 141 -4.88 5.29 18.36
N GLY A 142 -5.72 4.37 17.91
CA GLY A 142 -7.17 4.50 18.04
C GLY A 142 -7.81 5.31 16.91
N LEU A 143 -7.38 5.10 15.67
CA LEU A 143 -8.28 5.30 14.53
C LEU A 143 -9.32 4.18 14.54
N ALA A 144 -10.27 4.27 15.47
CA ALA A 144 -11.30 3.27 15.76
C ALA A 144 -12.46 3.24 14.75
N SER A 145 -12.31 3.89 13.58
CA SER A 145 -13.10 3.53 12.41
C SER A 145 -12.15 3.06 11.31
N ASN A 146 -12.42 1.87 10.78
CA ASN A 146 -11.77 1.37 9.57
C ASN A 146 -11.83 2.42 8.45
N ASP A 147 -12.81 3.34 8.47
CA ASP A 147 -12.98 4.40 7.48
C ASP A 147 -11.85 5.44 7.49
N VAL A 148 -11.34 5.85 8.66
CA VAL A 148 -10.26 6.86 8.73
C VAL A 148 -8.93 6.24 8.32
N LEU A 149 -8.74 4.97 8.66
CA LEU A 149 -7.56 4.22 8.22
C LEU A 149 -7.61 3.95 6.72
N SER A 150 -8.78 3.57 6.21
CA SER A 150 -9.08 3.43 4.79
C SER A 150 -8.83 4.75 4.04
N ASP A 151 -9.31 5.89 4.55
CA ASP A 151 -9.03 7.21 3.96
C ASP A 151 -7.53 7.56 3.96
N TYR A 152 -6.80 7.24 5.03
CA TYR A 152 -5.36 7.45 5.08
C TYR A 152 -4.62 6.56 4.05
N MET A 153 -5.08 5.33 3.85
CA MET A 153 -4.49 4.36 2.93
C MET A 153 -4.75 4.71 1.46
N HIS A 154 -5.99 5.08 1.14
CA HIS A 154 -6.44 5.43 -0.20
C HIS A 154 -6.05 6.85 -0.62
N HIS A 155 -6.12 7.83 0.27
CA HIS A 155 -5.73 9.22 0.02
C HIS A 155 -4.48 9.59 0.81
N TYR A 156 -3.40 8.86 0.57
CA TYR A 156 -2.15 9.11 1.27
C TYR A 156 -1.51 10.42 0.82
N ARG A 157 -1.29 11.32 1.77
CA ARG A 157 -0.49 12.54 1.61
C ARG A 157 0.56 12.59 2.72
N TRP A 158 1.79 12.88 2.37
CA TRP A 158 2.92 13.00 3.31
C TRP A 158 2.66 14.04 4.42
N GLU A 159 1.82 15.04 4.17
CA GLU A 159 1.40 16.04 5.15
C GLU A 159 0.66 15.40 6.34
N LYS A 160 -0.12 14.35 6.10
CA LYS A 160 -0.84 13.63 7.16
C LYS A 160 0.16 12.98 8.14
N ASP A 161 1.26 12.43 7.64
CA ASP A 161 2.32 11.86 8.48
C ASP A 161 2.95 12.93 9.38
N LEU A 162 3.18 14.12 8.84
CA LEU A 162 3.73 15.23 9.62
C LEU A 162 2.78 15.61 10.76
N VAL A 163 1.48 15.77 10.49
CA VAL A 163 0.45 16.06 11.50
C VAL A 163 0.42 14.97 12.58
N TYR A 164 0.40 13.70 12.19
CA TYR A 164 0.40 12.59 13.15
C TYR A 164 1.69 12.51 13.97
N CYS A 165 2.85 12.86 13.39
CA CYS A 165 4.12 12.93 14.11
C CYS A 165 4.06 13.92 15.26
N PHE A 166 3.60 15.14 14.99
CA PHE A 166 3.49 16.18 16.00
C PHE A 166 2.41 15.87 17.02
N LYS A 167 1.27 15.32 16.59
CA LYS A 167 0.18 14.94 17.49
C LYS A 167 0.58 13.84 18.48
N TYR A 168 1.42 12.90 18.06
CA TYR A 168 1.83 11.75 18.87
C TYR A 168 3.32 11.78 19.23
N LEU A 169 3.89 12.99 19.33
CA LEU A 169 5.31 13.20 19.63
C LEU A 169 5.75 12.48 20.92
N ASN A 170 4.94 12.55 21.97
CA ASN A 170 5.25 11.94 23.27
C ASN A 170 5.33 10.40 23.21
N LYS A 171 4.74 9.76 22.17
CA LYS A 171 4.79 8.30 22.00
C LYS A 171 6.10 7.83 21.37
N LEU A 172 6.95 8.71 20.84
CA LEU A 172 8.25 8.30 20.28
C LEU A 172 9.19 7.67 21.33
N GLY A 173 9.01 7.98 22.62
CA GLY A 173 9.76 7.38 23.73
C GLY A 173 9.22 6.04 24.22
N ASN A 174 8.11 5.53 23.67
CA ASN A 174 7.52 4.27 24.10
C ASN A 174 8.39 3.08 23.68
N LYS A 175 8.33 2.01 24.47
CA LYS A 175 8.86 0.70 24.05
C LYS A 175 7.98 0.20 22.90
N CYS A 176 8.58 -0.01 21.73
CA CYS A 176 7.95 -0.70 20.60
C CYS A 176 8.47 -2.13 20.50
#